data_AF-A0A2J5QB21-F1
#
_entry.id   AF-A0A2J5QB21-F1
#
_cell.length_a   1.000
_cell.length_b   1.000
_cell.length_c   1.000
_cell.angle_alpha   90.00
_cell.angle_beta   90.00
_cell.angle_gamma   90.00
#
_symmetry.space_group_name_H-M   'P 1'
#
loop_
_entity.id
_entity.type
_entity.pdbx_description
1 polymer ?
#
loop_
_entity_poly.entity_id
_entity_poly.type
_entity_poly.pdbx_seq_one_letter_code
_entity_poly.pdbx_strand_id
1 'polypeptide(L)'
;MHYFTVGKYRLAAGLSWSVLTGGRPGRQLRALTGRRNPCVLVRQGEMQYAGVGEGRERAWSVAVAALPALGQNGYALIKLPDERWLFLAAVDGMPALQGDITGDSVTCIRARDRFLAFHDAPVSGWQETGTEAAPADITALLPPRLPAAARLFIPGQRVCWCLLVGLAAVAIWYAWDYWPGVQ
;
A
#
# COMPACT_ATOMS: atom_id res chain seq x y z
N MET A 1 -7.96 -5.40 5.88
CA MET A 1 -6.93 -5.71 4.87
C MET A 1 -7.05 -7.16 4.42
N HIS A 2 -6.80 -7.43 3.15
CA HIS A 2 -6.84 -8.76 2.56
C HIS A 2 -5.61 -9.01 1.66
N TYR A 3 -5.04 -10.20 1.77
CA TYR A 3 -3.91 -10.67 0.96
C TYR A 3 -4.36 -11.77 0.00
N PHE A 4 -3.92 -11.69 -1.25
CA PHE A 4 -4.20 -12.68 -2.29
C PHE A 4 -3.05 -12.75 -3.28
N THR A 5 -3.08 -13.71 -4.20
CA THR A 5 -2.01 -13.91 -5.18
C THR A 5 -2.56 -13.80 -6.59
N VAL A 6 -1.85 -13.06 -7.45
CA VAL A 6 -2.13 -13.00 -8.89
C VAL A 6 -0.83 -13.28 -9.63
N GLY A 7 -0.79 -14.41 -10.34
CA GLY A 7 0.44 -14.93 -10.95
C GLY A 7 1.53 -15.11 -9.89
N LYS A 8 2.66 -14.40 -10.06
CA LYS A 8 3.80 -14.44 -9.12
C LYS A 8 3.75 -13.38 -8.01
N TYR A 9 2.76 -12.50 -8.01
CA TYR A 9 2.72 -11.37 -7.10
C TYR A 9 1.75 -11.64 -5.94
N ARG A 10 2.25 -11.43 -4.72
CA ARG A 10 1.44 -11.35 -3.50
C ARG A 10 0.89 -9.94 -3.39
N LEU A 11 -0.42 -9.78 -3.45
CA LEU A 11 -1.08 -8.49 -3.44
C LEU A 11 -1.75 -8.23 -2.09
N ALA A 12 -1.89 -6.95 -1.79
CA ALA A 12 -2.51 -6.42 -0.59
C ALA A 12 -3.53 -5.35 -0.97
N ALA A 13 -4.77 -5.58 -0.54
CA ALA A 13 -5.87 -4.64 -0.68
C ALA A 13 -6.51 -4.35 0.68
N GLY A 14 -7.29 -3.27 0.76
CA GLY A 14 -7.90 -2.83 2.00
C GLY A 14 -6.88 -2.17 2.95
N LEU A 15 -5.97 -1.35 2.42
CA LEU A 15 -5.05 -0.54 3.24
C LEU A 15 -5.79 0.67 3.81
N SER A 16 -5.41 1.06 5.02
CA SER A 16 -5.88 2.32 5.63
C SER A 16 -5.02 3.47 5.14
N TRP A 17 -5.63 4.42 4.43
CA TRP A 17 -4.94 5.55 3.82
C TRP A 17 -4.99 6.79 4.71
N SER A 18 -3.88 7.52 4.79
CA SER A 18 -3.76 8.77 5.55
C SER A 18 -2.79 9.73 4.88
N VAL A 19 -3.07 11.04 4.98
CA VAL A 19 -2.13 12.09 4.56
C VAL A 19 -1.15 12.36 5.69
N LEU A 20 0.14 12.37 5.36
CA LEU A 20 1.21 12.76 6.27
C LEU A 20 1.42 14.27 6.13
N THR A 21 0.83 15.06 7.04
CA THR A 21 0.91 16.52 7.01
C THR A 21 2.03 17.04 7.94
N GLY A 22 2.82 18.01 7.48
CA GLY A 22 3.77 18.76 8.33
C GLY A 22 5.20 18.18 8.47
N GLY A 23 6.06 18.89 9.20
CA GLY A 23 7.53 18.74 9.14
C GLY A 23 8.16 17.47 9.76
N ARG A 24 7.37 16.45 10.16
CA ARG A 24 7.89 15.21 10.77
C ARG A 24 7.19 13.92 10.26
N PRO A 25 7.20 13.63 8.95
CA PRO A 25 6.50 12.48 8.36
C PRO A 25 6.93 11.14 8.96
N GLY A 26 8.21 10.99 9.32
CA GLY A 26 8.70 9.76 9.96
C GLY A 26 8.13 9.50 11.36
N ARG A 27 7.71 10.53 12.12
CA ARG A 27 7.06 10.34 13.42
C ARG A 27 5.61 9.89 13.22
N GLN A 28 4.88 10.52 12.31
CA GLN A 28 3.51 10.15 11.97
C GLN A 28 3.43 8.74 11.42
N LEU A 29 4.30 8.38 10.47
CA LEU A 29 4.35 7.03 9.93
C LEU A 29 4.60 5.98 11.02
N ARG A 30 5.45 6.27 12.01
CA ARG A 30 5.67 5.37 13.15
C ARG A 30 4.45 5.23 14.05
N ALA A 31 3.69 6.31 14.24
CA ALA A 31 2.43 6.27 14.99
C ALA A 31 1.39 5.42 14.25
N LEU A 32 1.23 5.62 12.94
CA LEU A 32 0.28 4.86 12.11
C LEU A 32 0.64 3.37 12.01
N THR A 33 1.93 3.04 11.88
CA THR A 33 2.37 1.64 11.65
C THR A 33 2.69 0.86 12.93
N GLY A 34 2.78 1.52 14.08
CA GLY A 34 3.35 0.92 15.30
C GLY A 34 4.75 0.31 15.08
N ARG A 35 5.47 0.73 14.03
CA ARG A 35 6.75 0.16 13.52
C ARG A 35 6.70 -1.29 13.01
N ARG A 36 5.55 -1.96 13.07
CA ARG A 36 5.41 -3.39 12.75
C ARG A 36 4.55 -3.64 11.54
N ASN A 37 3.59 -2.76 11.30
CA ASN A 37 2.65 -2.89 10.22
C ASN A 37 3.29 -2.50 8.88
N PRO A 38 3.03 -3.27 7.80
CA PRO A 38 3.51 -2.95 6.48
C PRO A 38 2.84 -1.67 5.98
N CYS A 39 3.61 -0.84 5.29
CA CYS A 39 3.09 0.38 4.69
C CYS A 39 3.64 0.58 3.29
N VAL A 40 2.94 1.41 2.52
CA VAL A 40 3.39 1.98 1.26
C VAL A 40 3.31 3.50 1.36
N LEU A 41 4.21 4.18 0.66
CA LEU A 41 4.23 5.64 0.59
C LEU A 41 4.13 6.08 -0.86
N VAL A 42 3.26 7.05 -1.12
CA VAL A 42 3.13 7.73 -2.40
C VAL A 42 3.24 9.23 -2.17
N ARG A 43 3.81 9.98 -3.11
CA ARG A 43 4.02 11.42 -2.99
C ARG A 43 3.43 12.14 -4.20
N GLN A 44 2.68 13.20 -3.93
CA GLN A 44 2.15 14.14 -4.92
C GLN A 44 2.63 15.55 -4.57
N GLY A 45 3.56 16.11 -5.34
CA GLY A 45 4.18 17.39 -4.98
C GLY A 45 4.77 17.34 -3.56
N GLU A 46 4.30 18.22 -2.68
CA GLU A 46 4.70 18.26 -1.26
C GLU A 46 3.88 17.32 -0.36
N MET A 47 2.74 16.83 -0.83
CA MET A 47 1.87 15.93 -0.06
C MET A 47 2.38 14.50 -0.12
N GLN A 48 2.32 13.80 1.02
CA GLN A 48 2.68 12.40 1.12
C GLN A 48 1.53 11.59 1.70
N TYR A 49 1.21 10.49 1.04
CA TYR A 49 0.15 9.57 1.41
C TYR A 49 0.77 8.28 1.94
N ALA A 50 0.22 7.75 3.02
CA ALA A 50 0.61 6.48 3.60
C ALA A 50 -0.57 5.51 3.57
N GLY A 51 -0.39 4.39 2.89
CA GLY A 51 -1.29 3.24 2.98
C GLY A 51 -0.72 2.25 3.99
N VAL A 52 -1.44 2.00 5.08
CA VAL A 52 -1.01 1.11 6.16
C VAL A 52 -1.88 -0.14 6.19
N GLY A 53 -1.22 -1.29 6.21
CA GLY A 53 -1.86 -2.58 6.34
C GLY A 53 -1.69 -3.17 7.74
N GLU A 54 -2.15 -4.40 7.91
CA GLU A 54 -1.90 -5.24 9.08
C GLU A 54 -1.04 -6.45 8.68
N GLY A 55 -0.42 -7.11 9.66
CA GLY A 55 0.42 -8.28 9.40
C GLY A 55 1.88 -7.90 9.12
N ARG A 56 2.60 -8.77 8.40
CA ARG A 56 4.06 -8.64 8.15
C ARG A 56 4.51 -9.16 6.79
N GLU A 57 3.57 -9.41 5.90
CA GLU A 57 3.86 -10.07 4.64
C GLU A 57 4.52 -9.12 3.63
N ARG A 58 5.40 -9.67 2.81
CA ARG A 58 5.94 -8.99 1.63
C ARG A 58 4.90 -9.06 0.51
N ALA A 59 4.22 -7.94 0.27
CA ALA A 59 3.20 -7.81 -0.76
C ALA A 59 3.34 -6.48 -1.51
N TRP A 60 2.56 -6.34 -2.58
CA TRP A 60 2.37 -5.09 -3.32
C TRP A 60 0.98 -4.54 -3.04
N SER A 61 0.88 -3.24 -2.78
CA SER A 61 -0.37 -2.51 -2.67
C SER A 61 -1.10 -2.49 -4.01
N VAL A 62 -2.33 -2.97 -4.03
CA VAL A 62 -3.19 -2.93 -5.23
C VAL A 62 -3.55 -1.48 -5.57
N ALA A 63 -3.95 -0.68 -4.58
CA ALA A 63 -4.33 0.72 -4.79
C ALA A 63 -3.22 1.53 -5.48
N VAL A 64 -1.94 1.33 -5.12
CA VAL A 64 -0.82 2.00 -5.79
C VAL A 64 -0.52 1.41 -7.17
N ALA A 65 -0.62 0.08 -7.32
CA ALA A 65 -0.37 -0.57 -8.59
C ALA A 65 -1.41 -0.23 -9.67
N ALA A 66 -2.66 0.04 -9.26
CA ALA A 66 -3.78 0.34 -10.14
C ALA A 66 -3.87 1.82 -10.55
N LEU A 67 -3.09 2.73 -9.95
CA LEU A 67 -3.14 4.17 -10.26
C LEU A 67 -3.03 4.48 -11.77
N PRO A 68 -2.15 3.83 -12.56
CA PRO A 68 -2.07 4.10 -14.00
C PRO A 68 -3.37 3.79 -14.74
N ALA A 69 -4.12 2.78 -14.31
CA ALA A 69 -5.39 2.40 -14.91
C ALA A 69 -6.55 3.30 -14.42
N LEU A 70 -6.53 3.69 -13.15
CA LEU A 70 -7.54 4.59 -12.54
C LEU A 70 -7.42 6.05 -13.01
N GLY A 71 -6.24 6.44 -13.51
CA GLY A 71 -6.00 7.78 -14.02
C GLY A 71 -5.97 8.85 -12.92
N GLN A 72 -6.34 10.08 -13.29
CA GLN A 72 -6.37 11.21 -12.34
C GLN A 72 -7.56 11.09 -11.38
N ASN A 73 -8.76 10.84 -11.90
CA ASN A 73 -9.97 10.74 -11.10
C ASN A 73 -10.78 9.54 -11.57
N GLY A 74 -10.71 8.45 -10.84
CA GLY A 74 -11.33 7.20 -11.25
C GLY A 74 -11.57 6.24 -10.11
N TYR A 75 -12.46 5.29 -10.34
CA TYR A 75 -12.78 4.25 -9.38
C TYR A 75 -13.03 2.92 -10.08
N ALA A 76 -12.90 1.83 -9.32
CA ALA A 76 -13.12 0.49 -9.82
C ALA A 76 -13.87 -0.38 -8.81
N LEU A 77 -14.80 -1.18 -9.33
CA LEU A 77 -15.39 -2.31 -8.62
C LEU A 77 -14.83 -3.60 -9.23
N ILE A 78 -14.15 -4.37 -8.39
CA ILE A 78 -13.33 -5.49 -8.82
C ILE A 78 -13.80 -6.74 -8.09
N LYS A 79 -13.93 -7.84 -8.84
CA LYS A 79 -14.10 -9.17 -8.25
C LYS A 79 -12.74 -9.84 -8.10
N LEU A 80 -12.39 -10.20 -6.88
CA LEU A 80 -11.14 -10.85 -6.54
C LEU A 80 -11.20 -12.37 -6.80
N PRO A 81 -10.05 -13.05 -6.94
CA PRO A 81 -10.00 -14.49 -7.24
C PRO A 81 -10.69 -15.40 -6.21
N ASP A 82 -10.89 -14.90 -4.98
CA ASP A 82 -11.54 -15.63 -3.89
C ASP A 82 -13.00 -15.18 -3.67
N GLU A 83 -13.64 -14.65 -4.72
CA GLU A 83 -15.02 -14.16 -4.75
C GLU A 83 -15.30 -12.92 -3.89
N ARG A 84 -14.30 -12.39 -3.17
CA ARG A 84 -14.41 -11.09 -2.51
C ARG A 84 -14.47 -9.95 -3.51
N TRP A 85 -15.01 -8.84 -3.07
CA TRP A 85 -15.05 -7.60 -3.83
C TRP A 85 -14.01 -6.62 -3.30
N LEU A 86 -13.52 -5.78 -4.21
CA LEU A 86 -12.62 -4.69 -3.92
C LEU A 86 -13.15 -3.42 -4.61
N PHE A 87 -13.36 -2.38 -3.82
CA PHE A 87 -13.55 -1.03 -4.28
C PHE A 87 -12.21 -0.27 -4.21
N LEU A 88 -11.78 0.26 -5.36
CA LEU A 88 -10.64 1.16 -5.46
C LEU A 88 -11.07 2.53 -5.96
N ALA A 89 -10.45 3.60 -5.47
CA ALA A 89 -10.60 4.93 -6.04
C ALA A 89 -9.30 5.73 -5.97
N ALA A 90 -9.13 6.60 -6.97
CA ALA A 90 -8.08 7.59 -7.05
C ALA A 90 -8.69 8.98 -7.26
N VAL A 91 -8.12 9.96 -6.56
CA VAL A 91 -8.43 11.39 -6.69
C VAL A 91 -7.12 12.12 -6.92
N ASP A 92 -7.08 12.97 -7.94
CA ASP A 92 -5.88 13.67 -8.41
C ASP A 92 -4.66 12.73 -8.59
N GLY A 93 -4.88 11.50 -9.06
CA GLY A 93 -3.82 10.52 -9.31
C GLY A 93 -3.23 9.89 -8.05
N MET A 94 -3.86 10.09 -6.88
CA MET A 94 -3.49 9.48 -5.61
C MET A 94 -4.59 8.56 -5.10
N PRO A 95 -4.26 7.48 -4.36
CA PRO A 95 -5.27 6.64 -3.72
C PRO A 95 -6.17 7.48 -2.80
N ALA A 96 -7.49 7.35 -2.97
CA ALA A 96 -8.44 8.07 -2.14
C ALA A 96 -8.41 7.52 -0.71
N LEU A 97 -8.58 8.40 0.29
CA LEU A 97 -8.49 8.03 1.71
C LEU A 97 -9.51 6.94 2.10
N GLN A 98 -10.66 6.91 1.42
CA GLN A 98 -11.72 5.91 1.59
C GLN A 98 -11.93 5.09 0.30
N GLY A 99 -10.88 4.91 -0.49
CA GLY A 99 -10.92 4.24 -1.80
C GLY A 99 -10.08 2.98 -1.89
N ASP A 100 -9.91 2.24 -0.79
CA ASP A 100 -9.26 0.93 -0.79
C ASP A 100 -10.00 0.03 0.21
N ILE A 101 -11.11 -0.55 -0.24
CA ILE A 101 -12.07 -1.26 0.61
C ILE A 101 -12.32 -2.65 0.04
N THR A 102 -12.10 -3.67 0.86
CA THR A 102 -12.36 -5.08 0.52
C THR A 102 -13.52 -5.62 1.34
N GLY A 103 -14.40 -6.42 0.74
CA GLY A 103 -15.53 -7.01 1.44
C GLY A 103 -16.39 -7.88 0.54
N ASP A 104 -17.67 -7.99 0.87
CA ASP A 104 -18.69 -8.47 -0.06
C ASP A 104 -19.09 -7.39 -1.08
N SER A 105 -19.91 -7.76 -2.06
CA SER A 105 -20.40 -6.85 -3.10
C SER A 105 -21.13 -5.64 -2.50
N VAL A 106 -22.04 -5.88 -1.56
CA VAL A 106 -22.86 -4.82 -0.92
C VAL A 106 -21.97 -3.80 -0.22
N THR A 107 -20.92 -4.24 0.47
CA THR A 107 -19.97 -3.37 1.16
C THR A 107 -19.20 -2.49 0.18
N CYS A 108 -18.72 -3.07 -0.91
CA CYS A 108 -17.94 -2.34 -1.93
C CYS A 108 -18.81 -1.36 -2.72
N ILE A 109 -20.05 -1.74 -3.04
CA ILE A 109 -21.04 -0.87 -3.69
C ILE A 109 -21.37 0.33 -2.81
N ARG A 110 -21.67 0.09 -1.52
CA ARG A 110 -21.89 1.18 -0.56
C ARG A 110 -20.68 2.08 -0.36
N ALA A 111 -19.47 1.51 -0.42
CA ALA A 111 -18.23 2.28 -0.35
C ALA A 111 -18.10 3.22 -1.56
N ARG A 112 -18.37 2.72 -2.78
CA ARG A 112 -18.43 3.54 -3.99
C ARG A 112 -19.47 4.65 -3.87
N ASP A 113 -20.69 4.35 -3.42
CA ASP A 113 -21.76 5.35 -3.30
C ASP A 113 -21.38 6.47 -2.34
N ARG A 114 -20.79 6.11 -1.19
CA ARG A 114 -20.26 7.09 -0.24
C ARG A 114 -19.16 7.92 -0.87
N PHE A 115 -18.20 7.29 -1.53
CA PHE A 115 -17.11 7.98 -2.21
C PHE A 115 -17.64 9.03 -3.19
N LEU A 116 -18.59 8.66 -4.05
CA LEU A 116 -19.22 9.56 -5.03
C LEU A 116 -20.05 10.66 -4.37
N ALA A 117 -20.69 10.39 -3.23
CA ALA A 117 -21.44 11.41 -2.50
C ALA A 117 -20.54 12.44 -1.78
N PHE A 118 -19.31 12.07 -1.42
CA PHE A 118 -18.37 12.94 -0.71
C PHE A 118 -17.45 13.76 -1.62
N HIS A 119 -17.36 13.42 -2.91
CA HIS A 119 -16.48 14.12 -3.86
C HIS A 119 -17.30 14.74 -4.97
N ASP A 120 -17.05 16.02 -5.24
CA ASP A 120 -17.62 16.67 -6.41
C ASP A 120 -17.15 15.98 -7.69
N ALA A 121 -18.05 15.86 -8.67
CA ALA A 121 -17.72 15.27 -9.95
C ALA A 121 -16.62 16.11 -10.63
N PRO A 122 -15.49 15.49 -11.04
CA PRO A 122 -14.47 16.18 -11.85
C PRO A 122 -15.10 16.73 -13.13
N VAL A 123 -14.50 17.79 -13.70
CA VAL A 123 -14.96 18.38 -14.97
C VAL A 123 -14.98 17.35 -16.10
N SER A 124 -14.02 16.42 -16.12
CA SER A 124 -13.94 15.33 -17.08
C SER A 124 -14.86 14.14 -16.77
N GLY A 125 -15.59 14.18 -15.66
CA GLY A 125 -16.26 13.03 -15.08
C GLY A 125 -15.30 12.06 -14.39
N TRP A 126 -15.88 11.05 -13.74
CA TRP A 126 -15.16 9.94 -13.13
C TRP A 126 -14.82 8.89 -14.18
N GLN A 127 -13.58 8.39 -14.17
CA GLN A 127 -13.21 7.20 -14.91
C GLN A 127 -13.66 5.95 -14.16
N GLU A 128 -14.73 5.31 -14.62
CA GLU A 128 -15.25 4.07 -14.04
C GLU A 128 -14.60 2.84 -14.68
N THR A 129 -14.22 1.86 -13.85
CA THR A 129 -13.72 0.55 -14.30
C THR A 129 -14.45 -0.59 -13.59
N GLY A 130 -15.28 -1.31 -14.33
CA GLY A 130 -16.16 -2.33 -13.76
C GLY A 130 -17.40 -1.73 -13.10
N THR A 131 -18.52 -2.44 -13.18
CA THR A 131 -19.81 -2.02 -12.63
C THR A 131 -20.34 -3.07 -11.65
N GLU A 132 -21.46 -2.80 -10.99
CA GLU A 132 -22.10 -3.79 -10.11
C GLU A 132 -22.55 -5.05 -10.87
N ALA A 133 -23.04 -4.87 -12.10
CA ALA A 133 -23.51 -5.95 -12.93
C ALA A 133 -22.36 -6.69 -13.63
N ALA A 134 -21.25 -5.99 -13.89
CA ALA A 134 -20.07 -6.51 -14.55
C ALA A 134 -18.80 -6.00 -13.86
N PRO A 135 -18.43 -6.55 -12.69
CA PRO A 135 -17.22 -6.14 -11.98
C PRO A 135 -15.99 -6.47 -12.83
N ALA A 136 -14.97 -5.62 -12.74
CA ALA A 136 -13.73 -5.82 -13.46
C ALA A 136 -12.92 -6.99 -12.87
N ASP A 137 -12.11 -7.64 -13.70
CA ASP A 137 -11.06 -8.54 -13.25
C ASP A 137 -9.85 -7.71 -12.77
N ILE A 138 -9.21 -8.14 -11.69
CA ILE A 138 -8.03 -7.47 -11.14
C ILE A 138 -6.89 -7.33 -12.17
N THR A 139 -6.75 -8.30 -13.07
CA THR A 139 -5.72 -8.30 -14.12
C THR A 139 -5.90 -7.19 -15.14
N ALA A 140 -7.11 -6.64 -15.31
CA ALA A 140 -7.38 -5.51 -16.19
C ALA A 140 -6.82 -4.18 -15.65
N LEU A 141 -6.67 -4.06 -14.33
CA LEU A 141 -6.16 -2.85 -13.67
C LEU A 141 -4.66 -2.89 -13.39
N LEU A 142 -4.07 -4.08 -13.31
CA LEU A 142 -2.67 -4.23 -12.95
C LEU A 142 -1.76 -4.10 -14.18
N PRO A 143 -0.68 -3.32 -14.10
CA PRO A 143 0.31 -3.31 -15.17
C PRO A 143 1.03 -4.67 -15.26
N PRO A 144 1.56 -5.06 -16.43
CA PRO A 144 2.28 -6.33 -16.62
C PRO A 144 3.44 -6.53 -15.63
N ARG A 145 4.05 -5.43 -15.19
CA ARG A 145 5.08 -5.40 -14.15
C ARG A 145 4.70 -4.39 -13.07
N LEU A 146 4.59 -4.88 -11.83
CA LEU A 146 4.22 -4.02 -10.71
C LEU A 146 5.32 -3.01 -10.40
N PRO A 147 4.97 -1.74 -10.15
CA PRO A 147 5.95 -0.72 -9.82
C PRO A 147 6.58 -0.99 -8.46
N ALA A 148 7.87 -0.69 -8.32
CA ALA A 148 8.58 -0.82 -7.04
C ALA A 148 7.95 0.07 -5.94
N ALA A 149 7.37 1.20 -6.34
CA ALA A 149 6.64 2.11 -5.45
C ALA A 149 5.42 1.46 -4.79
N ALA A 150 4.81 0.44 -5.41
CA ALA A 150 3.68 -0.29 -4.81
C ALA A 150 4.13 -1.31 -3.75
N ARG A 151 5.43 -1.62 -3.62
CA ARG A 151 5.90 -2.66 -2.71
C ARG A 151 5.79 -2.21 -1.25
N LEU A 152 5.07 -2.99 -0.44
CA LEU A 152 4.97 -2.74 0.99
C LEU A 152 6.34 -2.91 1.67
N PHE A 153 6.60 -2.08 2.68
CA PHE A 153 7.77 -2.22 3.54
C PHE A 153 7.39 -2.04 5.01
N ILE A 154 8.19 -2.60 5.91
CA ILE A 154 7.99 -2.46 7.37
C ILE A 154 9.02 -1.46 7.89
N PRO A 155 8.61 -0.28 8.42
CA PRO A 155 9.54 0.76 8.86
C PRO A 155 10.54 0.29 9.93
N GLY A 156 10.14 -0.59 10.84
CA GLY A 156 10.98 -1.08 11.93
C GLY A 156 12.05 -2.10 11.53
N GLN A 157 11.92 -2.77 10.39
CA GLN A 157 12.86 -3.85 9.99
C GLN A 157 14.24 -3.33 9.57
N ARG A 158 14.33 -2.10 9.07
CA ARG A 158 15.61 -1.54 8.59
C ARG A 158 16.56 -1.15 9.73
N VAL A 159 16.02 -0.84 10.91
CA VAL A 159 16.83 -0.45 12.09
C VAL A 159 17.51 -1.66 12.73
N CYS A 160 16.88 -2.85 12.75
CA CYS A 160 17.49 -4.06 13.29
C CYS A 160 18.75 -4.48 12.52
N TRP A 161 18.76 -4.34 11.19
CA TRP A 161 19.92 -4.75 10.39
C TRP A 161 21.15 -3.89 10.65
N CYS A 162 21.00 -2.57 10.81
CA CYS A 162 22.12 -1.69 11.15
C CYS A 162 22.66 -1.96 12.56
N LEU A 163 21.78 -2.26 13.54
CA LEU A 163 22.20 -2.61 14.90
C LEU A 163 22.92 -3.96 14.95
N LEU A 164 22.46 -4.96 14.18
CA LEU A 164 23.12 -6.27 14.10
C LEU A 164 24.47 -6.19 13.41
N VAL A 165 24.61 -5.40 12.34
CA VAL A 165 25.91 -5.16 11.68
C VAL A 165 26.85 -4.38 12.60
N GLY A 166 26.34 -3.39 13.34
CA GLY A 166 27.11 -2.66 14.35
C GLY A 166 27.60 -3.57 15.48
N LEU A 167 26.73 -4.42 16.03
CA LEU A 167 27.10 -5.41 17.06
C LEU A 167 28.09 -6.44 16.54
N ALA A 168 27.93 -6.92 15.30
CA ALA A 168 28.89 -7.82 14.67
C ALA A 168 30.25 -7.15 14.44
N ALA A 169 30.28 -5.88 14.01
CA ALA A 169 31.51 -5.11 13.85
C ALA A 169 32.23 -4.89 15.20
N VAL A 170 31.49 -4.60 16.27
CA VAL A 170 32.04 -4.50 17.63
C VAL A 170 32.56 -5.85 18.12
N ALA A 171 31.84 -6.94 17.89
CA ALA A 171 32.27 -8.28 18.27
C ALA A 171 33.52 -8.74 17.50
N ILE A 172 33.62 -8.42 16.20
CA ILE A 172 34.80 -8.68 15.37
C ILE A 172 35.99 -7.83 15.84
N TRP A 173 35.77 -6.54 16.12
CA TRP A 173 36.81 -5.66 16.65
C TRP A 173 37.33 -6.15 18.01
N TYR A 174 36.42 -6.55 18.91
CA TYR A 174 36.79 -7.10 20.21
C TYR A 174 37.51 -8.45 20.08
N ALA A 175 37.07 -9.34 19.18
CA ALA A 175 37.77 -10.60 18.92
C ALA A 175 39.17 -10.39 18.33
N TRP A 176 39.36 -9.35 17.51
CA TRP A 176 40.66 -8.99 16.94
C TRP A 176 41.64 -8.45 17.99
N ASP A 177 41.18 -7.55 18.88
CA ASP A 177 42.04 -6.96 19.91
C ASP A 177 42.34 -7.91 21.09
N TYR A 178 41.45 -8.86 21.38
CA TYR A 178 41.50 -9.66 22.62
C TYR A 178 41.67 -11.18 22.42
N TRP A 179 41.96 -11.66 21.21
CA TRP A 179 42.32 -13.08 20.99
C TRP A 179 43.84 -13.25 20.83
N PRO A 180 44.58 -13.56 21.92
CA PRO A 180 45.98 -13.96 21.81
C PRO A 180 46.09 -15.47 21.54
N GLY A 181 46.84 -15.83 20.50
CA GLY A 181 47.28 -17.20 20.18
C GLY A 181 46.96 -17.56 18.73
N VAL A 182 47.93 -17.66 17.83
CA VAL A 182 49.03 -18.63 17.86
C VAL A 182 50.31 -18.06 17.22
N GLN A 183 51.40 -18.01 18.00
CA GLN A 183 52.76 -18.40 17.58
C GLN A 183 53.38 -19.23 18.70
#